data_AF-A0A239L042-F1
#
_entry.id   AF-A0A239L042-F1
#
_cell.length_a   1.000
_cell.length_b   1.000
_cell.length_c   1.000
_cell.angle_alpha   90.00
_cell.angle_beta   90.00
_cell.angle_gamma   90.00
#
_symmetry.space_group_name_H-M   'P 1'
#
loop_
_entity.id
_entity.type
_entity.pdbx_description
1 polymer ?
#
loop_
_entity_poly.entity_id
_entity_poly.type
_entity_poly.pdbx_seq_one_letter_code
_entity_poly.pdbx_strand_id
1 'polypeptide(L)'
;MQRSTILITVAALAACSPAANSVSASNNTEAEPLPTLTRSNMQWDVVLQALFRGTLYLDNNGCIRAGDDSGPLIVWHPDSRIERTGDGRFRITDGYTGHSAYIGAEVAMGGGVGSAMPTNLVEPIPEACRSEEYWVTAHLMSEEDRQALLERERNRKPVPAPE
;
A
#
# COMPACT_ATOMS: atom_id res chain seq x y z
N MET A 1 -70.01 -2.27 47.27
CA MET A 1 -69.79 -0.99 46.58
C MET A 1 -68.69 -1.17 45.55
N GLN A 2 -68.95 -0.66 44.35
CA GLN A 2 -68.08 -0.38 43.20
C GLN A 2 -67.03 -1.39 42.71
N ARG A 3 -67.31 -1.89 41.49
CA ARG A 3 -66.37 -2.41 40.50
C ARG A 3 -65.46 -1.29 39.97
N SER A 4 -64.22 -1.63 39.60
CA SER A 4 -63.53 -1.02 38.45
C SER A 4 -62.51 -2.04 37.91
N THR A 5 -62.96 -2.83 36.94
CA THR A 5 -62.13 -3.71 36.13
C THR A 5 -61.84 -2.96 34.82
N ILE A 6 -60.57 -2.66 34.58
CA ILE A 6 -60.10 -2.00 33.36
C ILE A 6 -60.18 -3.00 32.20
N LEU A 7 -60.94 -2.65 31.17
CA LEU A 7 -60.91 -3.34 29.87
C LEU A 7 -59.62 -2.94 29.13
N ILE A 8 -58.82 -3.92 28.73
CA ILE A 8 -57.75 -3.74 27.74
C ILE A 8 -58.20 -4.43 26.46
N THR A 9 -58.51 -3.62 25.45
CA THR A 9 -58.88 -4.06 24.10
C THR A 9 -57.62 -4.46 23.35
N VAL A 10 -57.49 -5.73 22.97
CA VAL A 10 -56.40 -6.21 22.10
C VAL A 10 -56.81 -5.96 20.65
N ALA A 11 -56.13 -5.03 19.98
CA ALA A 11 -56.26 -4.82 18.55
C ALA A 11 -55.45 -5.90 17.80
N ALA A 12 -56.13 -6.80 17.10
CA ALA A 12 -55.51 -7.72 16.17
C ALA A 12 -55.15 -6.96 14.87
N LEU A 13 -53.86 -6.78 14.61
CA LEU A 13 -53.37 -6.29 13.32
C LEU A 13 -53.11 -7.49 12.40
N ALA A 14 -53.82 -7.51 11.28
CA ALA A 14 -53.65 -8.45 10.20
C ALA A 14 -52.21 -8.37 9.65
N ALA A 15 -51.53 -9.51 9.62
CA ALA A 15 -50.25 -9.66 8.96
C ALA A 15 -50.46 -9.66 7.43
N CYS A 16 -50.19 -8.54 6.78
CA CYS A 16 -49.90 -8.54 5.34
C CYS A 16 -48.48 -9.07 5.16
N SER A 17 -48.33 -10.24 4.54
CA SER A 17 -47.04 -10.67 3.99
C SER A 17 -46.82 -9.97 2.65
N PRO A 18 -45.87 -9.04 2.49
CA PRO A 18 -45.36 -8.75 1.17
C PRO A 18 -44.51 -9.95 0.74
N ALA A 19 -44.82 -10.51 -0.43
CA ALA A 19 -43.91 -11.39 -1.14
C ALA A 19 -42.59 -10.62 -1.31
N ALA A 20 -41.59 -10.97 -0.50
CA ALA A 20 -40.24 -10.48 -0.70
C ALA A 20 -39.72 -11.17 -1.96
N ASN A 21 -39.81 -10.45 -3.08
CA ASN A 21 -38.97 -10.72 -4.25
C ASN A 21 -37.54 -10.77 -3.73
N SER A 22 -36.96 -11.97 -3.65
CA SER A 22 -35.53 -12.15 -3.51
C SER A 22 -34.90 -11.66 -4.81
N VAL A 23 -34.71 -10.35 -4.91
CA VAL A 23 -33.70 -9.78 -5.80
C VAL A 23 -32.40 -10.32 -5.24
N SER A 24 -31.88 -11.37 -5.87
CA SER A 24 -30.49 -11.74 -5.74
C SER A 24 -29.68 -10.54 -6.21
N ALA A 25 -29.39 -9.63 -5.27
CA ALA A 25 -28.29 -8.71 -5.42
C ALA A 25 -27.05 -9.60 -5.47
N SER A 26 -26.63 -9.95 -6.70
CA SER A 26 -25.27 -10.37 -6.95
C SER A 26 -24.43 -9.16 -6.57
N ASN A 27 -24.03 -9.07 -5.30
CA ASN A 27 -22.99 -8.16 -4.85
C ASN A 27 -21.67 -8.67 -5.42
N ASN A 28 -21.52 -8.58 -6.73
CA ASN A 28 -20.22 -8.53 -7.37
C ASN A 28 -19.67 -7.14 -7.02
N THR A 29 -19.28 -6.97 -5.76
CA THR A 29 -18.36 -5.91 -5.39
C THR A 29 -17.04 -6.37 -5.99
N GLU A 30 -16.82 -6.01 -7.26
CA GLU A 30 -15.57 -6.26 -7.95
C GLU A 30 -14.49 -5.60 -7.10
N ALA A 31 -13.65 -6.42 -6.46
CA ALA A 31 -12.61 -5.91 -5.59
C ALA A 31 -11.72 -5.01 -6.44
N GLU A 32 -11.50 -3.77 -5.97
CA GLU A 32 -10.61 -2.84 -6.65
C GLU A 32 -9.27 -3.52 -6.99
N PRO A 33 -8.73 -3.29 -8.19
CA PRO A 33 -7.51 -3.95 -8.64
C PRO A 33 -6.34 -3.65 -7.71
N LEU A 34 -5.39 -4.59 -7.65
CA LEU A 34 -4.14 -4.34 -6.94
C LEU A 34 -3.32 -3.26 -7.67
N PRO A 35 -2.57 -2.43 -6.93
CA PRO A 35 -1.58 -1.54 -7.51
C PRO A 35 -0.56 -2.28 -8.38
N THR A 36 0.00 -1.56 -9.33
CA THR A 36 1.06 -2.07 -10.22
C THR A 36 2.35 -2.25 -9.41
N LEU A 37 2.76 -3.50 -9.22
CA LEU A 37 4.05 -3.85 -8.63
C LEU A 37 5.08 -4.09 -9.75
N THR A 38 5.84 -3.05 -10.11
CA THR A 38 6.92 -3.17 -11.09
C THR A 38 8.10 -3.92 -10.48
N ARG A 39 8.47 -5.04 -11.08
CA ARG A 39 9.54 -5.93 -10.59
C ARG A 39 10.61 -6.13 -11.64
N SER A 40 11.85 -6.15 -11.18
CA SER A 40 12.97 -6.58 -11.98
C SER A 40 12.92 -8.07 -12.27
N ASN A 41 13.48 -8.51 -13.40
CA ASN A 41 13.74 -9.92 -13.69
C ASN A 41 15.18 -10.34 -13.34
N MET A 42 16.04 -9.40 -12.94
CA MET A 42 17.38 -9.69 -12.45
C MET A 42 17.35 -9.93 -10.95
N GLN A 43 17.93 -11.05 -10.55
CA GLN A 43 18.36 -11.25 -9.17
C GLN A 43 19.58 -10.36 -8.94
N TRP A 44 19.48 -9.44 -7.98
CA TRP A 44 20.61 -8.62 -7.57
C TRP A 44 20.87 -8.80 -6.08
N ASP A 45 22.09 -9.21 -5.76
CA ASP A 45 22.64 -9.12 -4.39
C ASP A 45 23.29 -7.75 -4.14
N VAL A 46 22.93 -6.76 -4.98
CA VAL A 46 23.66 -5.49 -5.06
C VAL A 46 23.25 -4.61 -3.88
N VAL A 47 24.24 -4.24 -3.08
CA VAL A 47 24.13 -3.18 -2.07
C VAL A 47 24.14 -1.83 -2.80
N LEU A 48 23.04 -1.45 -3.43
CA LEU A 48 22.88 -0.06 -3.87
C LEU A 48 22.81 0.82 -2.62
N GLN A 49 23.72 1.80 -2.53
CA GLN A 49 24.01 2.51 -1.28
C GLN A 49 23.23 3.81 -1.10
N ALA A 50 22.44 4.24 -2.09
CA ALA A 50 21.61 5.42 -1.90
C ALA A 50 20.46 5.08 -0.97
N LEU A 51 20.22 5.96 0.00
CA LEU A 51 19.12 5.83 0.95
C LEU A 51 17.96 6.70 0.46
N PHE A 52 16.84 6.06 0.13
CA PHE A 52 15.57 6.75 0.05
C PHE A 52 14.91 6.71 1.42
N ARG A 53 14.36 7.86 1.84
CA ARG A 53 13.40 7.95 2.93
C ARG A 53 12.24 8.84 2.49
N GLY A 54 11.03 8.28 2.57
CA GLY A 54 9.81 9.00 2.21
C GLY A 54 8.63 8.05 2.10
N THR A 55 7.51 8.56 1.61
CA THR A 55 6.25 7.81 1.52
C THR A 55 6.25 6.84 0.34
N LEU A 56 5.66 5.65 0.52
CA LEU A 56 5.23 4.81 -0.61
C LEU A 56 3.94 5.38 -1.19
N TYR A 57 4.06 6.21 -2.22
CA TYR A 57 2.93 6.88 -2.83
C TYR A 57 2.24 6.00 -3.86
N LEU A 58 0.90 6.01 -3.88
CA LEU A 58 0.09 5.37 -4.92
C LEU A 58 -0.55 6.46 -5.76
N ASP A 59 -0.14 6.58 -7.01
CA ASP A 59 -0.72 7.57 -7.91
C ASP A 59 -2.12 7.17 -8.42
N ASN A 60 -2.77 8.10 -9.11
CA ASN A 60 -4.12 7.90 -9.65
C ASN A 60 -4.19 6.83 -10.76
N ASN A 61 -3.05 6.41 -11.31
CA ASN A 61 -2.95 5.34 -12.29
C ASN A 61 -2.66 3.97 -11.64
N GLY A 62 -2.56 3.93 -10.32
CA GLY A 62 -2.26 2.71 -9.56
C GLY A 62 -0.77 2.36 -9.55
N CYS A 63 0.12 3.32 -9.84
CA CYS A 63 1.57 3.12 -9.86
C CYS A 63 2.19 3.50 -8.52
N ILE A 64 3.17 2.71 -8.08
CA ILE A 64 3.82 2.89 -6.78
C ILE A 64 5.08 3.74 -6.96
N ARG A 65 5.11 4.91 -6.32
CA ARG A 65 6.15 5.93 -6.46
C ARG A 65 6.83 6.25 -5.13
N ALA A 66 8.06 6.73 -5.22
CA ALA A 66 8.83 7.15 -4.05
C ALA A 66 8.53 8.62 -3.74
N GLY A 67 7.94 8.91 -2.58
CA GLY A 67 7.66 10.26 -2.10
C GLY A 67 6.25 10.74 -2.44
N ASP A 68 6.05 11.16 -3.70
CA ASP A 68 4.81 11.76 -4.19
C ASP A 68 4.48 11.31 -5.63
N ASP A 69 3.50 11.98 -6.27
CA ASP A 69 3.04 11.66 -7.63
C ASP A 69 4.07 11.97 -8.72
N SER A 70 4.99 12.91 -8.46
CA SER A 70 6.13 13.24 -9.32
C SER A 70 7.35 12.37 -9.07
N GLY A 71 7.33 11.61 -7.98
CA GLY A 71 8.42 10.74 -7.56
C GLY A 71 8.75 9.63 -8.55
N PRO A 72 9.98 9.07 -8.46
CA PRO A 72 10.42 8.00 -9.34
C PRO A 72 9.54 6.75 -9.14
N LEU A 73 9.30 6.03 -10.24
CA LEU A 73 8.61 4.74 -10.17
C LEU A 73 9.51 3.74 -9.43
N ILE A 74 8.95 3.03 -8.44
CA ILE A 74 9.71 2.05 -7.68
C ILE A 74 9.76 0.73 -8.43
N VAL A 75 10.97 0.25 -8.67
CA VAL A 75 11.25 -1.08 -9.22
C VAL A 75 11.69 -1.98 -8.07
N TRP A 76 10.90 -3.01 -7.80
CA TRP A 76 11.09 -3.94 -6.69
C TRP A 76 11.94 -5.14 -7.09
N HIS A 77 12.47 -5.83 -6.08
CA HIS A 77 13.13 -7.12 -6.23
C HIS A 77 12.19 -8.14 -6.94
N PRO A 78 12.71 -9.04 -7.80
CA PRO A 78 11.89 -10.02 -8.54
C PRO A 78 10.87 -10.79 -7.69
N ASP A 79 11.28 -11.19 -6.50
CA ASP A 79 10.48 -12.02 -5.59
C ASP A 79 9.55 -11.20 -4.68
N SER A 80 9.45 -9.89 -4.89
CA SER A 80 8.53 -9.04 -4.13
C SER A 80 7.09 -9.34 -4.49
N ARG A 81 6.20 -9.15 -3.52
CA ARG A 81 4.77 -9.38 -3.66
C ARG A 81 3.96 -8.23 -3.09
N ILE A 82 2.76 -8.05 -3.61
CA ILE A 82 1.77 -7.10 -3.10
C ILE A 82 0.47 -7.85 -2.81
N GLU A 83 -0.15 -7.52 -1.69
CA GLU A 83 -1.45 -8.05 -1.31
C GLU A 83 -2.33 -6.96 -0.71
N ARG A 84 -3.65 -7.16 -0.80
CA ARG A 84 -4.62 -6.41 -0.02
C ARG A 84 -4.83 -7.13 1.31
N THR A 85 -4.64 -6.43 2.42
CA THR A 85 -4.85 -6.96 3.78
C THR A 85 -6.33 -6.92 4.17
N GLY A 86 -6.70 -7.64 5.24
CA GLY A 86 -8.10 -7.73 5.69
C GLY A 86 -8.70 -6.40 6.15
N ASP A 87 -7.88 -5.40 6.45
CA ASP A 87 -8.26 -4.01 6.75
C ASP A 87 -8.31 -3.11 5.48
N GLY A 88 -8.17 -3.69 4.28
CA GLY A 88 -8.31 -3.01 3.00
C GLY A 88 -7.04 -2.29 2.51
N ARG A 89 -5.99 -2.20 3.32
CA ARG A 89 -4.70 -1.59 2.94
C ARG A 89 -3.93 -2.49 1.97
N PHE A 90 -2.97 -1.91 1.25
CA PHE A 90 -2.03 -2.65 0.43
C PHE A 90 -0.71 -2.82 1.16
N ARG A 91 -0.24 -4.05 1.25
CA ARG A 91 1.06 -4.40 1.82
C ARG A 91 1.96 -4.94 0.72
N ILE A 92 3.17 -4.40 0.65
CA ILE A 92 4.25 -4.93 -0.17
C ILE A 92 5.17 -5.72 0.76
N THR A 93 5.47 -6.96 0.40
CA THR A 93 6.59 -7.68 1.00
C THR A 93 7.77 -7.66 0.04
N ASP A 94 8.89 -7.10 0.49
CA ASP A 94 10.14 -7.07 -0.26
C ASP A 94 10.70 -8.49 -0.42
N GLY A 95 11.00 -8.86 -1.66
CA GLY A 95 11.49 -10.21 -1.99
C GLY A 95 12.91 -10.48 -1.51
N TYR A 96 13.71 -9.43 -1.32
CA TYR A 96 15.10 -9.57 -0.87
C TYR A 96 15.21 -9.76 0.65
N THR A 97 14.55 -8.89 1.42
CA THR A 97 14.64 -8.89 2.89
C THR A 97 13.53 -9.66 3.59
N GLY A 98 12.38 -9.87 2.93
CA GLY A 98 11.16 -10.35 3.57
C GLY A 98 10.46 -9.30 4.45
N HIS A 99 11.00 -8.08 4.55
CA HIS A 99 10.35 -6.98 5.26
C HIS A 99 9.12 -6.51 4.50
N SER A 100 8.18 -5.90 5.22
CA SER A 100 6.93 -5.42 4.65
C SER A 100 6.71 -3.95 4.92
N ALA A 101 6.11 -3.26 3.96
CA ALA A 101 5.63 -1.90 4.10
C ALA A 101 4.21 -1.77 3.57
N TYR A 102 3.46 -0.81 4.10
CA TYR A 102 2.13 -0.46 3.60
C TYR A 102 2.24 0.72 2.64
N ILE A 103 1.47 0.70 1.56
CA ILE A 103 1.28 1.89 0.72
C ILE A 103 0.70 3.02 1.58
N GLY A 104 1.23 4.23 1.41
CA GLY A 104 0.93 5.41 2.22
C GLY A 104 1.79 5.55 3.48
N ALA A 105 2.61 4.56 3.83
CA ALA A 105 3.54 4.66 4.95
C ALA A 105 4.87 5.30 4.54
N GLU A 106 5.54 5.95 5.49
CA GLU A 106 6.95 6.30 5.35
C GLU A 106 7.83 5.04 5.43
N VAL A 107 8.77 4.93 4.51
CA VAL A 107 9.75 3.83 4.44
C VAL A 107 11.16 4.38 4.41
N ALA A 108 12.11 3.52 4.73
CA ALA A 108 13.51 3.69 4.39
C ALA A 108 13.96 2.48 3.57
N MET A 109 14.65 2.72 2.46
CA MET A 109 15.07 1.67 1.55
C MET A 109 16.38 2.04 0.87
N GLY A 110 17.27 1.05 0.80
CA GLY A 110 18.46 1.13 -0.02
C GLY A 110 18.10 0.95 -1.49
N GLY A 111 18.83 1.63 -2.36
CA GLY A 111 18.56 1.58 -3.79
C GLY A 111 19.43 2.56 -4.56
N GLY A 112 18.98 2.87 -5.77
CA GLY A 112 19.60 3.87 -6.63
C GLY A 112 18.62 4.40 -7.65
N VAL A 113 18.76 5.68 -7.99
CA VAL A 113 18.01 6.30 -9.10
C VAL A 113 18.69 5.95 -10.41
N GLY A 114 17.93 5.41 -11.35
CA GLY A 114 18.30 5.29 -12.75
C GLY A 114 17.40 6.18 -13.61
N SER A 115 18.00 6.94 -14.52
CA SER A 115 17.28 7.76 -15.51
C SER A 115 16.94 7.00 -16.81
N ALA A 116 17.44 5.77 -16.95
CA ALA A 116 17.12 4.88 -18.07
C ALA A 116 16.04 3.89 -17.65
N MET A 117 15.03 3.70 -18.51
CA MET A 117 13.98 2.69 -18.28
C MET A 117 14.62 1.32 -18.08
N PRO A 118 14.30 0.59 -16.98
CA PRO A 118 14.85 -0.73 -16.75
C PRO A 118 14.46 -1.66 -17.91
N THR A 119 15.44 -2.27 -18.56
CA THR A 119 15.22 -3.23 -19.66
C THR A 119 14.87 -4.64 -19.16
N ASN A 120 15.07 -4.88 -17.88
CA ASN A 120 15.11 -6.19 -17.27
C ASN A 120 13.99 -6.32 -16.23
N LEU A 121 12.75 -6.39 -16.71
CA LEU A 121 11.55 -6.47 -15.88
C LEU A 121 10.84 -7.81 -16.06
N VAL A 122 10.13 -8.26 -15.02
CA VAL A 122 9.30 -9.47 -15.11
C VAL A 122 8.13 -9.24 -16.05
N GLU A 123 7.44 -8.11 -15.87
CA GLU A 123 6.40 -7.62 -16.75
C GLU A 123 6.76 -6.23 -17.31
N PRO A 124 6.33 -5.89 -18.54
CA PRO A 124 6.48 -4.53 -19.07
C PRO A 124 5.80 -3.49 -18.18
N ILE A 125 6.42 -2.32 -18.01
CA ILE A 125 5.78 -1.20 -17.30
C ILE A 125 4.57 -0.73 -18.12
N PRO A 126 3.36 -0.66 -17.51
CA PRO A 126 2.20 -0.08 -18.16
C PRO A 126 2.48 1.36 -18.63
N GLU A 127 1.90 1.78 -19.75
CA GLU A 127 2.12 3.13 -20.30
C GLU A 127 1.87 4.23 -19.25
N ALA A 128 0.79 4.10 -18.49
CA ALA A 128 0.39 5.04 -17.45
C ALA A 128 1.36 5.13 -16.26
N CYS A 129 2.24 4.13 -16.09
CA CYS A 129 3.25 4.09 -15.04
C CYS A 129 4.65 4.44 -15.53
N ARG A 130 4.83 4.75 -16.82
CA ARG A 130 6.15 5.19 -17.32
C ARG A 130 6.58 6.46 -16.60
N SER A 131 7.88 6.54 -16.35
CA SER A 131 8.51 7.61 -15.59
C SER A 131 9.81 8.03 -16.26
N GLU A 132 10.26 9.25 -15.98
CA GLU A 132 11.59 9.72 -16.37
C GLU A 132 12.66 9.19 -15.40
N GLU A 133 12.27 8.97 -14.14
CA GLU A 133 13.14 8.44 -13.09
C GLU A 133 12.58 7.15 -12.50
N TYR A 134 13.49 6.22 -12.20
CA TYR A 134 13.19 4.93 -11.59
C TYR A 134 14.03 4.75 -10.34
N TRP A 135 13.41 4.35 -9.24
CA TRP A 135 14.11 3.92 -8.04
C TRP A 135 14.25 2.40 -8.07
N VAL A 136 15.48 1.92 -8.27
CA VAL A 136 15.78 0.49 -8.22
C VAL A 136 16.04 0.10 -6.77
N THR A 137 15.13 -0.69 -6.20
CA THR A 137 15.17 -1.08 -4.79
C THR A 137 16.19 -2.19 -4.58
N ALA A 138 17.16 -1.96 -3.70
CA ALA A 138 18.08 -2.99 -3.22
C ALA A 138 17.50 -3.73 -2.01
N HIS A 139 17.14 -3.00 -0.96
CA HIS A 139 16.56 -3.59 0.25
C HIS A 139 15.58 -2.64 0.92
N LEU A 140 14.46 -3.19 1.41
CA LEU A 140 13.58 -2.49 2.32
C LEU A 140 14.08 -2.64 3.75
N MET A 141 14.23 -1.54 4.50
CA MET A 141 14.60 -1.62 5.91
C MET A 141 13.44 -2.16 6.76
N SER A 142 13.77 -2.80 7.89
CA SER A 142 12.77 -3.12 8.90
C SER A 142 12.25 -1.84 9.55
N GLU A 143 11.09 -1.90 10.22
CA GLU A 143 10.59 -0.76 10.99
C GLU A 143 11.55 -0.38 12.13
N GLU A 144 12.19 -1.37 12.77
CA GLU A 144 13.19 -1.14 13.81
C GLU A 144 14.40 -0.37 13.26
N ASP A 145 14.97 -0.81 12.13
CA ASP A 145 16.11 -0.15 11.49
C ASP A 145 15.76 1.26 11.04
N ARG A 146 14.55 1.46 10.51
CA ARG A 146 14.04 2.79 10.13
C ARG A 146 13.94 3.71 11.34
N GLN A 147 13.39 3.24 12.46
CA GLN A 147 13.32 4.03 13.69
C GLN A 147 14.70 4.34 14.26
N ALA A 148 15.62 3.38 14.23
CA ALA A 148 17.01 3.59 14.65
C ALA A 148 17.71 4.63 13.77
N LEU A 149 17.49 4.60 12.45
CA LEU A 149 17.98 5.63 11.53
C LEU A 149 17.42 7.02 11.88
N LEU A 150 16.10 7.13 12.11
CA LEU A 150 15.46 8.39 12.51
C LEU A 150 16.04 8.96 13.81
N GLU A 151 16.27 8.11 14.81
CA GLU A 151 16.88 8.51 16.08
C GLU A 151 18.33 8.99 15.89
N ARG A 152 19.13 8.28 15.09
CA ARG A 152 20.51 8.72 14.78
C ARG A 152 20.52 10.09 14.11
N GLU A 153 19.59 10.36 13.20
CA GLU A 153 19.50 11.65 12.53
C GLU A 153 19.05 12.77 13.46
N ARG A 154 18.06 12.53 14.33
CA ARG A 154 17.66 13.49 15.37
C ARG A 154 18.83 13.87 16.28
N ASN A 155 19.68 12.90 16.60
CA ASN A 155 20.82 13.07 17.49
C ASN A 155 22.10 13.52 16.76
N ARG A 156 22.07 13.65 15.43
CA ARG A 156 23.24 14.04 14.66
C ARG A 156 23.60 15.50 14.96
N LYS A 157 24.74 15.71 15.61
CA LYS A 157 25.30 17.06 15.77
C LYS A 157 25.63 17.64 14.40
N PRO A 158 25.36 18.95 14.16
CA PRO A 158 25.81 19.62 12.96
C PRO A 158 27.31 19.45 12.79
N VAL A 159 27.76 19.11 11.58
CA VAL A 159 29.18 19.16 11.25
C VAL A 159 29.58 20.64 11.21
N PRO A 160 30.52 21.10 12.05
CA PRO A 160 30.97 22.49 12.00
C PRO A 160 31.50 22.79 10.59
N ALA A 161 31.20 23.97 10.07
CA ALA A 161 31.67 24.39 8.76
C ALA A 161 33.20 24.39 8.72
N PRO A 162 33.83 24.01 7.59
CA PRO A 162 35.28 24.15 7.43
C PRO A 162 35.67 25.64 7.56
N GLU A 163 36.74 25.91 8.31
CA GLU A 163 37.35 27.24 8.46
C GLU A 163 38.02 27.72 7.17
#